data_AF-A0A6M0GFD1-F1
#
_entry.id   AF-A0A6M0GFD1-F1
#
_cell.length_a   1.000
_cell.length_b   1.000
_cell.length_c   1.000
_cell.angle_alpha   90.00
_cell.angle_beta   90.00
_cell.angle_gamma   90.00
#
_symmetry.space_group_name_H-M   'P 1'
#
loop_
_entity.id
_entity.type
_entity.pdbx_description
1 polymer ?
#
loop_
_entity_poly.entity_id
_entity_poly.type
_entity_poly.pdbx_seq_one_letter_code
_entity_poly.pdbx_strand_id
1 'polypeptide(L)'
;MKILMICSTFPYPPSKGNLQLRTFNLLKYLSQNHTITLITQLSEDVTEAEVDKLRELPAELVTFPQPQISEVEEGIGEKVKRFSKFLQEGTPRQV
;
A
#
# COMPACT_ATOMS: atom_id res chain seq x y z
N MET A 1 23.12 -1.17 6.64
CA MET A 1 22.58 0.20 6.85
C MET A 1 21.25 0.09 7.60
N LYS A 2 20.80 1.17 8.25
CA LYS A 2 19.45 1.27 8.82
C LYS A 2 18.56 1.99 7.82
N ILE A 3 17.45 1.36 7.44
CA ILE A 3 16.50 1.89 6.45
C ILE A 3 15.16 2.10 7.12
N LEU A 4 14.60 3.29 6.96
CA LEU A 4 13.20 3.58 7.30
C LEU A 4 12.37 3.46 6.02
N MET A 5 11.43 2.53 6.00
CA MET A 5 10.51 2.31 4.88
C MET A 5 9.11 2.76 5.29
N ILE A 6 8.51 3.67 4.53
CA ILE A 6 7.17 4.21 4.81
C ILE A 6 6.25 3.84 3.65
N CYS A 7 5.14 3.17 3.94
CA CYS A 7 4.19 2.69 2.95
C CYS A 7 2.76 3.16 3.28
N SER A 8 2.06 3.72 2.30
CA SER A 8 0.65 4.09 2.42
C SER A 8 -0.31 2.89 2.37
N THR A 9 0.17 1.72 1.92
CA THR A 9 -0.60 0.48 1.85
C THR A 9 0.13 -0.64 2.54
N PHE A 10 -0.63 -1.54 3.17
CA PHE A 10 -0.08 -2.74 3.78
C PHE A 10 0.58 -3.64 2.70
N PRO A 11 1.89 -3.96 2.81
CA PRO A 11 2.65 -4.61 1.73
C PRO A 11 2.52 -6.13 1.71
N TYR A 12 1.47 -6.72 2.29
CA TYR A 12 1.24 -8.16 2.32
C TYR A 12 -0.27 -8.45 2.26
N PRO A 13 -0.73 -9.59 1.72
CA PRO A 13 0.03 -10.56 0.95
C PRO A 13 0.37 -10.04 -0.45
N PRO A 14 1.45 -10.55 -1.07
CA PRO A 14 1.88 -10.15 -2.41
C PRO A 14 0.86 -10.52 -3.51
N SER A 15 -0.19 -11.26 -3.18
CA SER A 15 -1.29 -11.62 -4.08
C SER A 15 -2.37 -10.54 -4.23
N LYS A 16 -2.45 -9.55 -3.32
CA LYS A 16 -3.52 -8.52 -3.33
C LYS A 16 -3.38 -7.49 -4.46
N GLY A 17 -2.21 -7.36 -5.07
CA GLY A 17 -2.02 -6.43 -6.19
C GLY A 17 -0.56 -6.18 -6.55
N ASN A 18 -0.33 -5.50 -7.68
CA ASN A 18 1.00 -5.22 -8.21
C ASN A 18 1.84 -4.36 -7.25
N LEU A 19 1.21 -3.40 -6.57
CA LEU A 19 1.89 -2.54 -5.60
C LEU A 19 2.37 -3.36 -4.40
N GLN A 20 1.49 -4.17 -3.82
CA GLN A 20 1.82 -5.06 -2.71
C GLN A 20 2.93 -6.03 -3.11
N LEU A 21 2.84 -6.64 -4.30
CA LEU A 21 3.87 -7.55 -4.82
C LEU A 21 5.26 -6.89 -4.91
N ARG A 22 5.34 -5.70 -5.50
CA ARG A 22 6.62 -4.97 -5.67
C ARG A 22 7.20 -4.56 -4.32
N THR A 23 6.38 -3.95 -3.47
CA THR A 23 6.78 -3.47 -2.15
C THR A 23 7.22 -4.63 -1.25
N PHE A 24 6.47 -5.75 -1.25
CA PHE A 24 6.83 -6.96 -0.50
C PHE A 24 8.18 -7.52 -0.92
N ASN A 25 8.39 -7.70 -2.23
CA ASN A 25 9.65 -8.27 -2.73
C ASN A 25 10.84 -7.33 -2.50
N LEU A 26 10.63 -6.02 -2.58
CA LEU A 26 11.66 -5.04 -2.24
C LEU A 26 12.04 -5.13 -0.76
N LEU A 27 11.04 -5.14 0.14
CA LEU A 27 11.25 -5.33 1.57
C LEU A 27 12.02 -6.63 1.84
N LYS A 28 11.59 -7.74 1.25
CA LYS A 28 12.22 -9.06 1.41
C LYS A 28 13.67 -9.04 0.98
N TYR A 29 13.99 -8.42 -0.17
CA TYR A 29 15.35 -8.32 -0.67
C TYR A 29 16.23 -7.44 0.21
N LEU A 30 15.75 -6.24 0.59
CA LEU A 30 16.51 -5.31 1.42
C LEU A 30 16.77 -5.87 2.83
N SER A 31 15.82 -6.63 3.39
CA SER A 31 15.93 -7.24 4.74
C SER A 31 17.08 -8.25 4.84
N GLN A 32 17.59 -8.76 3.72
CA GLN A 32 18.72 -9.71 3.72
C GLN A 32 20.03 -9.07 4.19
N ASN A 33 20.23 -7.77 3.92
CA ASN A 33 21.50 -7.08 4.15
C ASN A 33 21.36 -5.77 4.95
N HIS A 34 20.13 -5.37 5.27
CA HIS A 34 19.85 -4.10 5.93
C HIS A 34 18.85 -4.29 7.07
N THR A 35 19.03 -3.51 8.13
CA THR A 35 18.06 -3.43 9.23
C THR A 35 16.97 -2.45 8.81
N ILE A 36 15.73 -2.94 8.75
CA ILE A 36 14.60 -2.15 8.27
C ILE A 36 13.62 -1.90 9.41
N THR A 37 13.23 -0.64 9.59
CA THR A 37 12.00 -0.27 10.31
C THR A 37 10.94 0.04 9.25
N LEU A 38 9.85 -0.73 9.25
CA LEU A 38 8.73 -0.55 8.34
C LEU A 38 7.58 0.15 9.05
N ILE A 39 7.13 1.25 8.48
CA ILE A 39 5.91 1.96 8.85
C ILE A 39 4.88 1.76 7.76
N THR A 40 3.70 1.26 8.10
CA THR A 40 2.63 1.02 7.12
C THR A 40 1.23 1.27 7.66
N GLN A 41 0.30 1.61 6.77
CA GLN A 41 -1.12 1.69 7.13
C GLN A 41 -1.78 0.32 7.02
N LEU A 42 -2.67 0.04 7.98
CA LEU A 42 -3.47 -1.17 8.05
C LEU A 42 -4.88 -0.87 7.55
N SER A 43 -5.28 -1.51 6.46
CA SER A 43 -6.65 -1.48 5.95
C SER A 43 -7.51 -2.53 6.65
N GLU A 44 -8.83 -2.36 6.63
CA GLU A 44 -9.77 -3.24 7.35
C GLU A 44 -9.75 -4.69 6.86
N ASP A 45 -9.34 -4.91 5.61
CA ASP A 45 -9.25 -6.22 4.98
C ASP A 45 -7.95 -6.98 5.33
N VAL A 46 -7.08 -6.41 6.17
CA VAL A 46 -5.87 -7.07 6.63
C VAL A 46 -6.14 -7.86 7.90
N THR A 47 -5.79 -9.14 7.87
CA THR A 47 -5.97 -10.05 9.00
C THR A 47 -4.77 -10.01 9.96
N GLU A 48 -4.98 -10.34 11.23
CA GLU A 48 -3.88 -10.42 12.21
C GLU A 48 -2.79 -11.42 11.78
N ALA A 49 -3.18 -12.52 11.15
CA ALA A 49 -2.24 -13.51 10.60
C ALA A 49 -1.35 -12.93 9.49
N GLU A 50 -1.89 -12.03 8.65
CA GLU A 50 -1.12 -11.31 7.63
C GLU A 50 -0.14 -10.32 8.28
N VAL A 51 -0.53 -9.67 9.39
CA VAL A 51 0.35 -8.80 10.18
C VAL A 51 1.50 -9.60 10.79
N ASP A 52 1.20 -10.73 11.41
CA ASP A 52 2.20 -11.62 12.01
C ASP A 52 3.19 -12.13 10.97
N LYS A 53 2.71 -12.51 9.78
CA LYS A 53 3.58 -12.96 8.69
C LYS A 53 4.51 -11.86 8.20
N LEU A 54 4.00 -10.63 8.07
CA LEU A 54 4.85 -9.51 7.65
C LEU A 54 5.89 -9.14 8.70
N ARG A 55 5.56 -9.28 10.00
CA ARG A 55 6.43 -8.95 11.13
C ARG A 55 7.74 -9.76 11.17
N GLU A 56 7.78 -10.92 10.50
CA GLU A 56 8.98 -11.77 10.40
C GLU A 56 10.10 -11.16 9.53
N LEU A 57 9.81 -10.19 8.67
CA LEU A 57 10.77 -9.65 7.69
C LEU A 57 11.55 -8.40 8.17
N PRO A 58 10.92 -7.29 8.57
CA PRO A 58 11.63 -6.12 9.08
C PRO A 58 12.11 -6.35 10.51
N ALA A 59 13.08 -5.56 10.95
CA ALA A 59 13.52 -5.57 12.35
C ALA A 59 12.46 -4.94 13.28
N GLU A 60 11.66 -4.01 12.74
CA GLU A 60 10.58 -3.35 13.45
C GLU A 60 9.42 -3.07 12.49
N LEU A 61 8.19 -3.35 12.95
CA LEU A 61 6.96 -3.09 12.21
C LEU A 61 6.07 -2.17 13.04
N VAL A 62 5.79 -0.98 12.51
CA VAL A 62 4.84 -0.02 13.08
C VAL A 62 3.65 0.11 12.16
N THR A 63 2.46 -0.15 12.68
CA THR A 63 1.20 -0.04 11.94
C THR A 63 0.37 1.14 12.42
N PHE A 64 -0.35 1.75 11.48
CA PHE A 64 -1.31 2.82 11.76
C PHE A 64 -2.64 2.48 11.09
N PRO A 65 -3.79 2.79 11.70
CA PRO A 65 -5.06 2.62 11.02
C PRO A 65 -5.08 3.50 9.76
N GLN A 66 -5.56 2.94 8.65
CA GLN A 66 -5.79 3.73 7.45
C GLN A 66 -6.87 4.80 7.76
N PRO A 67 -6.67 6.07 7.37
CA PRO A 67 -7.69 7.09 7.57
C PRO A 67 -8.95 6.70 6.80
N GLN A 68 -10.06 6.59 7.52
CA GLN A 68 -11.38 6.47 6.94
C GLN A 68 -11.68 7.81 6.28
N ILE A 69 -11.50 7.90 4.96
CA ILE A 69 -12.03 9.03 4.20
C ILE A 69 -13.54 8.92 4.38
N SER A 70 -14.12 9.72 5.28
CA SER A 70 -15.56 9.85 5.38
C SER A 70 -16.07 10.13 3.99
N GLU A 71 -17.07 9.38 3.53
CA GLU A 71 -17.72 9.52 2.23
C GLU A 71 -18.40 10.89 2.11
N VAL A 72 -17.62 11.97 2.07
CA VAL A 72 -18.11 13.28 1.67
C VAL A 72 -18.16 13.24 0.16
N GLU A 73 -19.25 12.69 -0.37
CA GLU A 73 -19.82 13.02 -1.68
C GLU A 73 -18.86 13.19 -2.88
N GLU A 74 -17.71 12.51 -2.93
CA GLU A 74 -16.97 12.26 -4.19
C GLU A 74 -17.68 11.16 -5.04
N GLY A 75 -18.96 10.96 -4.76
CA GLY A 75 -19.85 9.99 -5.36
C GLY A 75 -20.13 10.37 -6.81
N ILE A 76 -19.61 9.56 -7.73
CA ILE A 76 -20.03 9.46 -9.14
C ILE A 76 -19.64 10.66 -10.02
N GLY A 77 -19.93 11.90 -9.65
CA GLY A 77 -19.68 13.08 -10.47
C GLY A 77 -18.20 13.28 -10.82
N GLU A 78 -17.32 13.05 -9.85
CA GLU A 78 -15.89 13.15 -10.08
C GLU A 78 -15.34 11.99 -10.93
N LYS A 79 -15.91 10.79 -10.78
CA LYS A 79 -15.57 9.63 -11.63
C LYS A 79 -16.02 9.85 -13.08
N VAL A 80 -17.21 10.42 -13.30
CA VAL A 80 -17.71 10.78 -14.64
C VAL A 80 -16.84 11.85 -15.28
N LYS A 81 -16.42 12.86 -14.50
CA LYS A 81 -15.51 13.91 -14.97
C LYS A 81 -14.14 13.35 -15.35
N ARG A 82 -13.61 12.40 -14.57
CA ARG A 82 -12.35 11.70 -14.87
C ARG A 82 -12.48 10.82 -16.13
N PHE A 83 -13.62 10.16 -16.33
CA PHE A 83 -13.90 9.37 -17.53
C PHE A 83 -14.06 10.24 -18.79
N SER A 84 -14.73 11.40 -18.70
CA SER A 84 -14.87 12.31 -19.84
C SER A 84 -13.50 12.89 -20.25
N LYS A 85 -12.65 13.18 -19.26
CA LYS A 85 -11.28 13.63 -19.50
C LYS A 85 -10.44 12.54 -20.18
N PHE A 86 -10.61 11.28 -19.78
CA PHE A 86 -10.00 10.14 -20.46
C PHE A 86 -10.44 10.00 -21.92
N LEU A 87 -11.73 10.16 -22.22
CA LEU A 87 -12.23 10.12 -23.61
C LEU A 87 -11.67 11.25 -24.48
N GLN A 88 -11.41 12.44 -23.91
CA GLN A 88 -10.79 13.56 -24.63
C GLN A 88 -9.28 13.39 -24.82
N GLU A 89 -8.57 12.91 -23.81
CA GLU A 89 -7.09 12.80 -23.83
C GLU A 89 -6.59 11.47 -24.42
N GLY A 90 -7.49 10.48 -24.62
CA GLY A 90 -7.21 9.20 -25.28
C GLY A 90 -6.21 8.29 -24.57
N THR A 91 -5.69 8.69 -23.40
CA THR A 91 -4.66 7.98 -22.65
C THR A 91 -5.08 7.85 -21.18
N PRO A 92 -5.19 6.63 -20.64
CA PRO A 92 -5.47 6.47 -19.23
C PRO A 92 -4.21 6.86 -18.45
N ARG A 93 -4.34 7.76 -17.47
CA ARG A 93 -3.25 7.97 -16.50
C ARG A 93 -3.05 6.67 -15.74
N GLN A 94 -1.85 6.11 -15.84
CA GLN A 94 -1.44 4.96 -15.05
C GLN A 94 -1.37 5.42 -13.59
N VAL A 95 -2.26 4.87 -12.76
CA VAL A 95 -2.23 5.00 -11.30
C VAL A 95 -1.28 3.95 -10.75
#